data_AF-A0A1F3V107-F1
#
_entry.id   AF-A0A1F3V107-F1
#
_cell.length_a   1.000
_cell.length_b   1.000
_cell.length_c   1.000
_cell.angle_alpha   90.00
_cell.angle_beta   90.00
_cell.angle_gamma   90.00
#
_symmetry.space_group_name_H-M   'P 1'
#
loop_
_entity.id
_entity.type
_entity.pdbx_description
1 polymer ?
#
loop_
_entity_poly.entity_id
_entity_poly.type
_entity_poly.pdbx_seq_one_letter_code
_entity_poly.pdbx_strand_id
1 'polypeptide(L)'
;MFKPIFSLLLFTLLSMNVFAGTPYVEGGLFGSCNYFSTVNGSFTISYENKDLPWGTKIEIHYGLGSSFESSMGGHHWINPQTVEAFAVAPYVWQSSLKRITTGSRGSFSSNQLRFIIVITLPDGRVVYDRGSYSSNGYYAANFGHTRLACSEDEMSSVELTVQSISAE
;
A
#
# COMPACT_ATOMS: atom_id res chain seq x y z
N MET A 1 -8.29 22.99 59.71
CA MET A 1 -7.88 21.58 59.53
C MET A 1 -8.47 21.10 58.21
N PHE A 2 -7.61 20.77 57.24
CA PHE A 2 -7.91 20.68 55.80
C PHE A 2 -8.81 19.49 55.43
N LYS A 3 -9.81 19.74 54.57
CA LYS A 3 -10.58 18.71 53.86
C LYS A 3 -9.74 18.16 52.69
N PRO A 4 -9.65 16.84 52.47
CA PRO A 4 -9.06 16.31 51.25
C PRO A 4 -10.03 16.51 50.08
N ILE A 5 -9.56 17.21 49.05
CA ILE A 5 -10.22 17.35 47.76
C ILE A 5 -9.97 16.06 46.98
N PHE A 6 -11.02 15.29 46.74
CA PHE A 6 -11.00 14.15 45.82
C PHE A 6 -10.89 14.72 44.39
N SER A 7 -9.67 14.84 43.88
CA SER A 7 -9.41 15.21 42.49
C SER A 7 -9.78 14.05 41.58
N LEU A 8 -10.96 14.13 40.95
CA LEU A 8 -11.42 13.16 39.97
C LEU A 8 -10.61 13.36 38.69
N LEU A 9 -9.52 12.60 38.55
CA LEU A 9 -8.65 12.62 37.39
C LEU A 9 -9.36 11.91 36.24
N LEU A 10 -10.09 12.68 35.43
CA LEU A 10 -10.77 12.21 34.23
C LEU A 10 -9.72 11.90 33.15
N PHE A 11 -9.19 10.68 33.17
CA PHE A 11 -8.41 10.12 32.08
C PHE A 11 -9.35 9.90 30.88
N THR A 12 -9.53 10.94 30.06
CA THR A 12 -10.08 10.77 28.70
C THR A 12 -9.03 10.02 27.89
N LEU A 13 -9.12 8.69 27.93
CA LEU A 13 -8.45 7.81 26.98
C LEU A 13 -8.94 8.21 25.58
N LEU A 14 -8.15 9.00 24.87
CA LEU A 14 -8.24 9.15 23.43
C LEU A 14 -7.97 7.76 22.86
N SER A 15 -9.03 6.97 22.68
CA SER A 15 -8.99 5.74 21.93
C SER A 15 -8.62 6.09 20.50
N MET A 16 -7.32 6.02 20.19
CA MET A 16 -6.86 6.04 18.82
C MET A 16 -7.44 4.77 18.18
N ASN A 17 -8.50 4.92 17.40
CA ASN A 17 -9.03 3.82 16.60
C ASN A 17 -7.90 3.44 15.63
N VAL A 18 -7.19 2.36 15.96
CA VAL A 18 -6.29 1.70 15.03
C VAL A 18 -7.19 1.00 14.03
N PHE A 19 -7.44 1.67 12.90
CA PHE A 19 -8.13 1.09 11.77
C PHE A 19 -7.24 0.01 11.18
N ALA A 20 -7.43 -1.24 11.58
CA ALA A 20 -6.71 -2.37 11.02
C ALA A 20 -7.40 -2.81 9.73
N GLY A 21 -7.14 -2.10 8.64
CA GLY A 21 -7.59 -2.54 7.33
C GLY A 21 -6.78 -3.74 6.84
N THR A 22 -7.38 -4.52 5.94
CA THR A 22 -6.70 -5.67 5.33
C THR A 22 -6.57 -5.44 3.83
N PRO A 23 -5.35 -5.13 3.33
CA PRO A 23 -5.10 -5.05 1.91
C PRO A 23 -4.85 -6.43 1.30
N TYR A 24 -5.34 -6.64 0.08
CA TYR A 24 -5.07 -7.78 -0.77
C TYR A 24 -4.54 -7.29 -2.10
N VAL A 25 -3.55 -7.97 -2.66
CA VAL A 25 -2.98 -7.60 -3.95
C VAL A 25 -2.94 -8.83 -4.84
N GLU A 26 -3.46 -8.69 -6.05
CA GLU A 26 -3.31 -9.67 -7.12
C GLU A 26 -2.61 -9.00 -8.31
N GLY A 27 -1.83 -9.74 -9.06
CA GLY A 27 -1.24 -9.24 -10.30
C GLY A 27 0.01 -9.98 -10.72
N GLY A 28 0.80 -9.33 -11.55
CA GLY A 28 2.02 -9.92 -12.08
C GLY A 28 2.84 -8.94 -12.92
N LEU A 29 3.89 -9.49 -13.53
CA LEU A 29 4.81 -8.76 -14.40
C LEU A 29 4.77 -9.30 -15.82
N PHE A 30 4.95 -8.41 -16.79
CA PHE A 30 5.09 -8.74 -18.21
C PHE A 30 6.08 -7.81 -18.91
N GLY A 31 6.72 -8.28 -19.97
CA GLY A 31 7.72 -7.50 -20.72
C GLY A 31 8.09 -8.16 -22.03
N SER A 32 8.79 -7.45 -22.91
CA SER A 32 9.20 -8.01 -24.21
C SER A 32 10.25 -9.10 -24.06
N CYS A 33 9.98 -10.33 -24.47
CA CYS A 33 10.92 -11.45 -24.36
C CYS A 33 12.09 -11.41 -25.37
N ASN A 34 12.13 -10.44 -26.28
CA ASN A 34 13.04 -10.46 -27.43
C ASN A 34 14.22 -9.47 -27.33
N TYR A 35 14.30 -8.63 -26.30
CA TYR A 35 15.35 -7.61 -26.15
C TYR A 35 15.40 -7.08 -24.72
N PHE A 36 16.46 -6.35 -24.31
CA PHE A 36 16.54 -5.63 -23.02
C PHE A 36 15.22 -4.89 -22.72
N SER A 37 14.33 -5.52 -21.97
CA SER A 37 12.94 -5.10 -21.93
C SER A 37 12.63 -4.40 -20.63
N THR A 38 12.08 -3.21 -20.77
CA THR A 38 11.20 -2.63 -19.77
C THR A 38 10.21 -3.69 -19.31
N VAL A 39 10.27 -4.02 -18.02
CA VAL A 39 9.25 -4.83 -17.37
C VAL A 39 8.13 -3.89 -16.93
N ASN A 40 6.90 -4.33 -17.14
CA ASN A 40 5.69 -3.67 -16.69
C ASN A 40 5.00 -4.56 -15.66
N GLY A 41 4.30 -3.95 -14.72
CA GLY A 41 3.41 -4.64 -13.80
C GLY A 41 1.97 -4.20 -13.99
N SER A 42 1.05 -5.13 -13.86
CA SER A 42 -0.38 -4.84 -13.72
C SER A 42 -0.87 -5.52 -12.43
N PHE A 43 -1.49 -4.73 -11.56
CA PHE A 43 -1.90 -5.16 -10.22
C PHE A 43 -3.29 -4.64 -9.91
N THR A 44 -4.03 -5.40 -9.12
CA THR A 44 -5.26 -4.94 -8.47
C THR A 44 -5.01 -4.94 -6.97
N ILE A 45 -5.32 -3.83 -6.32
CA ILE A 45 -5.26 -3.70 -4.86
C ILE A 45 -6.69 -3.57 -4.35
N SER A 46 -7.05 -4.47 -3.45
CA SER A 46 -8.29 -4.43 -2.69
C SER A 46 -8.00 -4.09 -1.24
N TYR A 47 -8.87 -3.33 -0.59
CA TYR A 47 -8.73 -2.92 0.80
C TYR A 47 -10.07 -3.10 1.52
N GLU A 48 -10.08 -3.92 2.57
CA GLU A 48 -11.26 -4.16 3.41
C GLU A 48 -11.07 -3.51 4.78
N ASN A 49 -12.05 -2.73 5.22
CA ASN A 49 -12.07 -2.18 6.58
C ASN A 49 -13.50 -1.87 7.06
N LYS A 50 -14.00 -2.68 8.00
CA LYS A 50 -15.38 -2.61 8.52
C LYS A 50 -15.61 -1.49 9.53
N ASP A 51 -14.53 -0.91 10.06
CA ASP A 51 -14.60 0.16 11.05
C ASP A 51 -14.75 1.53 10.40
N LEU A 52 -14.55 1.63 9.08
CA LEU A 52 -14.69 2.89 8.35
C LEU A 52 -16.16 3.27 8.15
N PRO A 53 -16.54 4.53 8.42
CA PRO A 53 -17.90 4.98 8.23
C PRO A 53 -18.27 5.06 6.74
N TRP A 54 -19.56 4.96 6.46
CA TRP A 54 -20.12 5.21 5.13
C TRP A 54 -19.78 6.61 4.64
N GLY A 55 -19.48 6.74 3.34
CA GLY A 55 -19.03 8.00 2.74
C GLY A 55 -17.51 8.22 2.77
N THR A 56 -16.75 7.26 3.32
CA THR A 56 -15.28 7.27 3.25
C THR A 56 -14.79 7.13 1.81
N LYS A 57 -13.78 7.93 1.46
CA LYS A 57 -13.04 7.83 0.19
C LYS A 57 -11.67 7.22 0.43
N ILE A 58 -11.24 6.36 -0.49
CA ILE A 58 -9.95 5.69 -0.43
C ILE A 58 -9.12 6.08 -1.64
N GLU A 59 -7.89 6.50 -1.38
CA GLU A 59 -6.85 6.61 -2.38
C GLU A 59 -5.70 5.68 -2.02
N ILE A 60 -5.03 5.17 -3.04
CA ILE A 60 -3.85 4.32 -2.90
C ILE A 60 -2.67 5.10 -3.43
N HIS A 61 -1.76 5.46 -2.53
CA HIS A 61 -0.46 6.00 -2.92
C HIS A 61 0.50 4.83 -3.04
N TYR A 62 1.04 4.59 -4.23
CA TYR A 62 1.86 3.43 -4.55
C TYR A 62 3.12 3.82 -5.31
N GLY A 63 4.11 2.94 -5.29
CA GLY A 63 5.32 3.03 -6.07
C GLY A 63 6.03 1.69 -6.09
N LEU A 64 7.04 1.58 -6.93
CA LEU A 64 7.87 0.38 -6.97
C LEU A 64 9.04 0.50 -5.99
N GLY A 65 9.51 -0.64 -5.52
CA GLY A 65 10.67 -0.69 -4.64
C GLY A 65 11.42 -2.00 -4.75
N SER A 66 12.57 -2.03 -4.10
CA SER A 66 13.40 -3.22 -3.96
C SER A 66 13.47 -3.63 -2.50
N SER A 67 13.37 -4.93 -2.22
CA SER A 67 13.65 -5.47 -0.88
C SER A 67 15.11 -5.31 -0.48
N PHE A 68 16.00 -4.98 -1.44
CA PHE A 68 17.39 -4.66 -1.18
C PHE A 68 17.53 -3.18 -0.85
N GLU A 69 18.04 -2.87 0.34
CA GLU A 69 18.50 -1.53 0.66
C GLU A 69 19.70 -1.21 -0.24
N SER A 70 19.44 -0.49 -1.34
CA SER A 70 20.54 0.12 -2.06
C SER A 70 21.22 1.15 -1.17
N SER A 71 22.53 1.33 -1.33
CA SER A 71 23.36 2.34 -0.65
C SER A 71 22.94 3.80 -0.89
N MET A 72 21.78 4.04 -1.52
CA MET A 72 21.16 5.34 -1.77
C MET A 72 19.98 5.64 -0.81
N GLY A 73 19.78 4.84 0.24
CA GLY A 73 18.71 5.00 1.23
C GLY A 73 17.49 4.12 0.92
N GLY A 74 17.19 3.17 1.81
CA GLY A 74 16.27 2.03 1.62
C GLY A 74 14.79 2.34 1.37
N HIS A 75 14.40 3.60 1.25
CA HIS A 75 12.99 4.03 1.22
C HIS A 75 12.58 4.77 -0.04
N HIS A 76 13.39 4.75 -1.11
CA HIS A 76 13.01 5.43 -2.34
C HIS A 76 11.84 4.70 -3.04
N TRP A 77 10.73 5.40 -3.25
CA TRP A 77 9.60 4.96 -4.04
C TRP A 77 9.89 5.29 -5.50
N ILE A 78 10.02 4.27 -6.34
CA ILE A 78 10.25 4.44 -7.78
C ILE A 78 8.90 4.71 -8.43
N ASN A 79 8.81 5.82 -9.18
CA ASN A 79 7.60 6.26 -9.87
C ASN A 79 6.36 6.29 -8.95
N PRO A 80 6.38 7.09 -7.88
CA PRO A 80 5.25 7.19 -6.98
C PRO A 80 4.05 7.81 -7.69
N GLN A 81 2.87 7.22 -7.48
CA GLN A 81 1.60 7.63 -8.07
C GLN A 81 0.50 7.51 -7.03
N THR A 82 -0.62 8.20 -7.25
CA THR A 82 -1.83 8.07 -6.44
C THR A 82 -3.01 7.74 -7.34
N VAL A 83 -3.83 6.78 -6.95
CA VAL A 83 -5.09 6.45 -7.64
C VAL A 83 -6.23 6.36 -6.65
N GLU A 84 -7.43 6.67 -7.10
CA GLU A 84 -8.65 6.41 -6.33
C GLU A 84 -8.96 4.90 -6.33
N ALA A 85 -9.45 4.40 -5.19
CA ALA A 85 -10.02 3.07 -5.05
C ALA A 85 -11.53 3.19 -4.82
N PHE A 86 -12.30 2.53 -5.67
CA PHE A 86 -13.75 2.63 -5.65
C PHE A 86 -14.37 1.51 -4.82
N ALA A 87 -15.48 1.80 -4.14
CA ALA A 87 -16.21 0.79 -3.39
C ALA A 87 -16.80 -0.26 -4.35
N VAL A 88 -16.44 -1.52 -4.15
CA VAL A 88 -16.92 -2.67 -4.96
C VAL A 88 -17.88 -3.57 -4.17
N ALA A 89 -17.82 -3.50 -2.84
CA ALA A 89 -18.74 -4.14 -1.91
C ALA A 89 -18.79 -3.31 -0.61
N PRO A 90 -19.74 -3.58 0.32
CA PRO A 90 -19.73 -2.94 1.62
C PRO A 90 -18.37 -3.09 2.31
N TYR A 91 -17.76 -1.96 2.68
CA TYR A 91 -16.45 -1.91 3.34
C TYR A 91 -15.26 -2.45 2.53
N VAL A 92 -15.40 -2.60 1.21
CA VAL A 92 -14.33 -3.07 0.32
C VAL A 92 -14.14 -2.07 -0.81
N TRP A 93 -12.92 -1.58 -0.96
CA TRP A 93 -12.50 -0.67 -2.03
C TRP A 93 -11.44 -1.33 -2.89
N GLN A 94 -11.45 -1.03 -4.19
CA GLN A 94 -10.52 -1.66 -5.14
C GLN A 94 -10.04 -0.65 -6.20
N SER A 95 -8.77 -0.79 -6.61
CA SER A 95 -8.22 -0.09 -7.77
C SER A 95 -7.33 -1.02 -8.60
N SER A 96 -7.31 -0.81 -9.90
CA SER A 96 -6.46 -1.55 -10.84
C SER A 96 -5.37 -0.64 -11.39
N LEU A 97 -4.13 -0.99 -11.10
CA LEU A 97 -2.92 -0.34 -11.57
C LEU A 97 -2.46 -1.06 -12.84
N LYS A 98 -2.39 -0.37 -13.96
CA LYS A 98 -2.00 -0.98 -15.24
C LYS A 98 -0.69 -0.42 -15.73
N ARG A 99 0.15 -1.29 -16.30
CA ARG A 99 1.38 -0.91 -17.01
C ARG A 99 2.32 -0.03 -16.17
N ILE A 100 2.47 -0.36 -14.89
CA ILE A 100 3.47 0.28 -14.04
C ILE A 100 4.85 -0.14 -14.56
N THR A 101 5.57 0.79 -15.16
CA THR A 101 6.91 0.54 -15.68
C THR A 101 7.92 0.41 -14.53
N THR A 102 8.64 -0.71 -14.46
CA THR A 102 9.66 -0.94 -13.43
C THR A 102 11.01 -0.29 -13.72
N GLY A 103 11.15 0.35 -14.89
CA GLY A 103 12.35 1.07 -15.33
C GLY A 103 13.53 0.13 -15.60
N SER A 104 13.88 -0.08 -16.88
CA SER A 104 15.08 -0.82 -17.28
C SER A 104 16.05 0.11 -18.00
N ARG A 105 16.81 0.91 -17.25
CA ARG A 105 18.10 1.45 -17.70
C ARG A 105 19.07 1.47 -16.51
N GLY A 106 19.63 0.31 -16.17
CA GLY A 106 20.57 0.10 -15.07
C GLY A 106 20.22 -1.11 -14.19
N SER A 107 21.12 -1.50 -13.28
CA SER A 107 21.04 -2.67 -12.38
C SER A 107 19.95 -2.60 -11.29
N PHE A 108 18.89 -1.80 -11.48
CA PHE A 108 17.81 -1.66 -10.51
C PHE A 108 16.73 -2.71 -10.80
N SER A 109 16.68 -3.75 -9.98
CA SER A 109 15.54 -4.68 -9.93
C SER A 109 14.57 -4.22 -8.84
N SER A 110 13.37 -3.81 -9.26
CA SER A 110 12.22 -3.69 -8.36
C SER A 110 11.61 -5.07 -8.21
N ASN A 111 11.32 -5.48 -6.98
CA ASN A 111 10.67 -6.76 -6.67
C ASN A 111 9.46 -6.61 -5.73
N GLN A 112 9.09 -5.36 -5.44
CA GLN A 112 7.99 -5.01 -4.57
C GLN A 112 7.13 -3.91 -5.18
N LEU A 113 5.82 -4.05 -5.02
CA LEU A 113 4.87 -2.95 -5.09
C LEU A 113 4.72 -2.44 -3.66
N ARG A 114 5.10 -1.18 -3.42
CA ARG A 114 4.96 -0.50 -2.14
C ARG A 114 3.75 0.41 -2.19
N PHE A 115 2.96 0.45 -1.12
CA PHE A 115 1.77 1.29 -1.07
C PHE A 115 1.35 1.65 0.36
N ILE A 116 0.60 2.73 0.46
CA ILE A 116 -0.17 3.11 1.66
C ILE A 116 -1.61 3.40 1.25
N ILE A 117 -2.51 3.29 2.21
CA ILE A 117 -3.93 3.61 2.02
C ILE A 117 -4.20 4.98 2.63
N VAL A 118 -4.66 5.91 1.82
CA VAL A 118 -5.08 7.25 2.24
C VAL A 118 -6.60 7.25 2.38
N ILE A 119 -7.07 7.57 3.57
CA ILE A 119 -8.47 7.44 3.97
C ILE A 119 -9.00 8.83 4.26
N THR A 120 -9.91 9.32 3.41
CA THR A 120 -10.64 10.57 3.69
C THR A 120 -12.00 10.23 4.26
N LEU A 121 -12.20 10.56 5.54
CA LEU A 121 -13.45 10.34 6.26
C LEU A 121 -14.55 11.32 5.81
N PRO A 122 -15.83 11.04 6.10
CA PRO A 122 -16.95 11.91 5.70
C PRO A 122 -16.87 13.34 6.25
N ASP A 123 -16.17 13.56 7.36
CA ASP A 123 -15.90 14.87 7.96
C ASP A 123 -14.76 15.62 7.27
N GLY A 124 -14.13 15.04 6.25
CA GLY A 124 -12.99 15.58 5.52
C GLY A 124 -11.63 15.29 6.17
N ARG A 125 -11.59 14.61 7.32
CA ARG A 125 -10.32 14.25 7.99
C ARG A 125 -9.60 13.15 7.21
N VAL A 126 -8.30 13.32 7.03
CA VAL A 126 -7.43 12.36 6.34
C VAL A 126 -6.66 11.51 7.37
N VAL A 127 -6.71 10.20 7.20
CA VAL A 127 -5.95 9.20 7.97
C VAL A 127 -5.16 8.35 6.99
N TYR A 128 -4.00 7.87 7.42
CA TYR A 128 -3.14 7.02 6.61
C TYR A 128 -3.00 5.67 7.28
N ASP A 129 -3.36 4.62 6.55
CA ASP A 129 -3.03 3.25 6.92
C ASP A 129 -1.77 2.82 6.17
N ARG A 130 -0.73 2.53 6.96
CA ARG A 130 0.64 2.23 6.51
C ARG A 130 1.03 0.80 6.86
N GLY A 131 0.13 0.00 7.43
CA GLY A 131 0.43 -1.33 7.95
C GLY A 131 1.28 -1.36 9.22
N SER A 132 1.91 -0.25 9.60
CA SER A 132 2.71 -0.11 10.83
C SER A 132 2.48 1.24 11.50
N TYR A 133 2.96 1.37 12.75
CA TYR A 133 2.88 2.60 13.52
C TYR A 133 3.94 3.65 13.14
N SER A 134 4.88 3.31 12.25
CA SER A 134 5.88 4.27 11.79
C SER A 134 5.26 5.29 10.82
N SER A 135 5.68 6.55 10.95
CA SER A 135 5.35 7.61 9.99
C SER A 135 5.85 7.30 8.57
N ASN A 136 6.91 6.49 8.47
CA ASN A 136 7.54 6.07 7.22
C ASN A 136 7.11 4.66 6.79
N GLY A 137 6.19 4.02 7.51
CA GLY A 137 5.71 2.67 7.23
C GLY A 137 4.98 2.55 5.89
N TYR A 138 4.89 1.33 5.38
CA TYR A 138 4.13 1.00 4.16
C TYR A 138 3.79 -0.48 4.07
N TYR A 139 2.82 -0.80 3.21
CA TYR A 139 2.56 -2.16 2.75
C TYR A 139 3.47 -2.51 1.57
N ALA A 140 3.99 -3.73 1.54
CA ALA A 140 4.79 -4.27 0.46
C ALA A 140 4.17 -5.56 -0.08
N ALA A 141 3.78 -5.57 -1.35
CA ALA A 141 3.40 -6.78 -2.08
C ALA A 141 4.61 -7.28 -2.87
N ASN A 142 5.14 -8.44 -2.48
CA ASN A 142 6.34 -9.01 -3.07
C ASN A 142 6.01 -9.81 -4.34
N PHE A 143 6.70 -9.53 -5.43
CA PHE A 143 6.58 -10.27 -6.70
C PHE A 143 7.93 -10.83 -7.18
N GLY A 144 8.96 -10.85 -6.33
CA GLY A 144 10.37 -11.10 -6.69
C GLY A 144 10.73 -12.40 -7.42
N HIS A 145 9.80 -13.34 -7.59
CA HIS A 145 9.97 -14.55 -8.41
C HIS A 145 8.78 -14.86 -9.33
N THR A 146 7.84 -13.92 -9.54
CA THR A 146 6.77 -14.14 -10.52
C THR A 146 7.37 -14.31 -11.90
N ARG A 147 6.98 -15.37 -12.62
CA ARG A 147 7.42 -15.58 -14.01
C ARG A 147 7.02 -14.36 -14.83
N LEU A 148 7.98 -13.80 -15.55
CA LEU A 148 7.72 -12.71 -16.49
C LEU A 148 6.98 -13.27 -17.70
N ALA A 149 5.77 -12.77 -17.96
CA ALA A 149 5.05 -13.06 -19.20
C ALA A 149 5.59 -12.20 -20.37
N CYS A 150 5.47 -12.68 -21.61
CA CYS A 150 5.97 -11.91 -22.77
C CYS A 150 5.01 -10.79 -23.21
N SER A 151 3.80 -10.77 -22.66
CA SER A 151 2.77 -9.74 -22.88
C SER A 151 1.83 -9.66 -21.68
N GLU A 152 1.02 -8.59 -21.62
CA GLU A 152 -0.01 -8.41 -20.59
C GLU A 152 -1.07 -9.52 -20.66
N ASP A 153 -1.41 -9.98 -21.87
CA ASP A 153 -2.43 -11.01 -22.10
C ASP A 153 -1.94 -12.42 -21.68
N GLU A 154 -0.64 -12.64 -21.71
CA GLU A 154 0.01 -13.89 -21.27
C GLU A 154 0.28 -13.91 -19.76
N MET A 155 0.04 -12.79 -19.07
CA MET A 155 0.31 -12.67 -17.64
C MET A 155 -0.75 -13.41 -16.82
N SER A 156 -0.33 -14.43 -16.08
CA SER A 156 -1.16 -15.00 -15.02
C SER A 156 -1.19 -14.06 -13.82
N SER A 157 -2.37 -13.56 -13.44
CA SER A 157 -2.56 -12.86 -12.17
C SER A 157 -2.37 -13.84 -11.01
N VAL A 158 -1.55 -13.49 -10.04
CA VAL A 158 -1.32 -14.28 -8.82
C VAL A 158 -1.56 -13.40 -7.61
N GLU A 159 -2.16 -13.96 -6.57
CA GLU A 159 -2.25 -13.29 -5.28
C GLU A 159 -0.86 -13.13 -4.67
N LEU A 160 -0.50 -11.90 -4.32
CA LEU A 160 0.79 -11.53 -3.76
C LEU A 160 0.69 -11.41 -2.25
N THR A 161 1.68 -11.96 -1.55
CA THR A 161 1.79 -11.78 -0.11
C THR A 161 2.08 -10.32 0.22
N VAL A 162 1.17 -9.70 0.97
CA VAL A 162 1.33 -8.35 1.50
C VAL A 162 1.96 -8.39 2.89
N GLN A 163 2.96 -7.54 3.11
CA GLN A 163 3.64 -7.39 4.39
C GLN A 163 3.61 -5.94 4.84
N SER A 164 3.42 -5.71 6.14
CA SER A 164 3.59 -4.39 6.74
C SER A 164 5.06 -4.13 7.06
N ILE A 165 5.61 -3.05 6.54
CA ILE A 165 6.99 -2.64 6.79
C ILE A 165 7.00 -1.40 7.69
N SER A 166 7.81 -1.44 8.74
CA SER A 166 8.17 -0.28 9.54
C SER A 166 9.51 0.23 9.04
N ALA A 167 9.54 1.46 8.54
CA ALA A 167 10.79 2.15 8.21
C ALA A 167 11.14 3.13 9.34
N GLU A 168 12.41 3.22 9.72
CA GLU A 168 12.89 4.18 10.72
C GLU A 168 13.24 5.52 10.06
#